data_AF-A0A3N5UBW6-F1
#
_entry.id   AF-A0A3N5UBW6-F1
#
_cell.length_a   1.000
_cell.length_b   1.000
_cell.length_c   1.000
_cell.angle_alpha   90.00
_cell.angle_beta   90.00
_cell.angle_gamma   90.00
#
_symmetry.space_group_name_H-M   'P 1'
#
loop_
_entity.id
_entity.type
_entity.pdbx_description
1 polymer ?
#
loop_
_entity_poly.entity_id
_entity_poly.type
_entity_poly.pdbx_seq_one_letter_code
_entity_poly.pdbx_strand_id
1 'polypeptide(L)' 'MTGSGGPRRVVVTGMGVVTPIGMTVPDFWAGCRRAQVGVGELSGFPLEDLK' A
#
# COMPACT_ATOMS: atom_id res chain seq x y z
N MET A 1 -6.95 31.00 30.43
CA MET A 1 -7.81 30.06 29.68
C MET A 1 -7.02 29.48 28.51
N THR A 2 -6.38 28.33 28.70
CA THR A 2 -5.97 27.44 27.61
C THR A 2 -6.63 26.11 27.96
N GLY A 3 -7.64 25.66 27.23
CA GLY A 3 -8.15 24.30 27.42
C GLY A 3 -6.98 23.36 27.10
N SER A 4 -6.32 22.82 28.11
CA SER A 4 -4.90 22.41 28.02
C SER A 4 -4.62 21.12 27.25
N GLY A 5 -5.56 20.66 26.41
CA GLY A 5 -5.42 19.45 25.60
C GLY A 5 -5.37 19.77 24.12
N GLY A 6 -4.19 20.12 23.59
CA GLY A 6 -3.97 20.13 22.14
C GLY A 6 -4.24 18.75 21.50
N PRO A 7 -4.42 18.66 20.17
CA PRO A 7 -4.71 17.40 19.51
C PRO A 7 -3.65 16.35 19.87
N ARG A 8 -4.09 15.15 20.26
CA ARG A 8 -3.20 14.05 20.65
C ARG A 8 -2.33 13.69 19.44
N ARG A 9 -1.01 13.80 19.60
CA ARG A 9 -0.05 13.38 18.57
C ARG A 9 -0.02 11.86 18.53
N VAL A 10 -0.42 11.30 17.40
CA VAL A 10 -0.32 9.87 17.09
C VAL A 10 0.75 9.71 16.02
N VAL A 11 1.58 8.68 16.16
CA VAL A 11 2.68 8.37 15.23
C VAL A 11 2.60 6.94 14.75
N VAL A 12 3.19 6.66 13.58
CA VAL A 12 3.38 5.29 13.08
C VAL A 12 4.62 4.69 13.73
N THR A 13 4.48 3.55 14.39
CA THR A 13 5.57 2.86 15.08
C THR A 13 6.11 1.64 14.33
N GLY A 14 5.45 1.23 13.25
CA GLY A 14 5.86 0.11 12.39
C GLY A 14 5.09 0.09 11.08
N MET A 15 5.69 -0.50 10.04
CA MET A 15 5.13 -0.58 8.70
C MET A 15 5.43 -1.94 8.06
N GLY A 16 4.49 -2.46 7.28
CA GLY A 16 4.61 -3.69 6.51
C GLY A 16 3.66 -3.66 5.31
N VAL A 17 4.04 -4.34 4.22
CA VAL A 17 3.29 -4.27 2.96
C VAL A 17 3.52 -5.54 2.13
N VAL A 18 2.46 -6.04 1.51
CA VAL A 18 2.50 -7.09 0.47
C VAL A 18 1.62 -6.62 -0.67
N THR A 19 2.25 -6.25 -1.79
CA THR A 19 1.55 -5.66 -2.96
C THR A 19 2.19 -6.15 -4.27
N PRO A 20 1.50 -6.01 -5.41
CA PRO A 20 2.07 -6.37 -6.72
C PRO A 20 3.33 -5.60 -7.11
N ILE A 21 3.59 -4.43 -6.52
CA ILE A 21 4.79 -3.61 -6.81
C ILE A 21 5.88 -3.74 -5.74
N GLY A 22 5.72 -4.63 -4.76
CA GLY A 22 6.70 -4.86 -3.70
C GLY A 22 6.13 -5.59 -2.49
N MET A 23 6.93 -6.51 -1.94
CA MET A 23 6.62 -7.27 -0.72
C MET A 23 7.38 -6.76 0.52
N THR A 24 8.16 -5.70 0.35
CA THR A 24 8.87 -5.00 1.42
C THR A 24 8.59 -3.50 1.33
N VAL A 25 8.71 -2.77 2.45
CA VAL A 25 8.51 -1.32 2.47
C VAL A 25 9.47 -0.59 1.52
N PRO A 26 10.79 -0.94 1.46
CA PRO A 26 11.69 -0.33 0.48
C PRO A 26 11.28 -0.54 -0.98
N ASP A 27 10.89 -1.78 -1.34
CA ASP A 27 10.54 -2.12 -2.72
C ASP A 27 9.27 -1.40 -3.15
N PHE A 28 8.23 -1.46 -2.29
CA PHE A 28 6.96 -0.77 -2.51
C PHE A 28 7.19 0.74 -2.72
N TRP A 29 7.97 1.39 -1.84
CA TRP A 29 8.25 2.81 -1.96
C TRP A 29 9.02 3.15 -3.25
N ALA A 30 10.00 2.33 -3.63
CA ALA A 30 10.71 2.50 -4.87
C ALA A 30 9.78 2.37 -6.10
N GLY A 31 8.83 1.44 -6.07
CA GLY A 31 7.78 1.27 -7.08
C GLY A 31 6.88 2.51 -7.18
N CYS A 32 6.39 3.02 -6.05
CA CYS A 32 5.59 4.25 -6.00
C CYS A 32 6.32 5.45 -6.62
N ARG A 33 7.59 5.66 -6.27
CA ARG A 33 8.38 6.79 -6.80
C ARG A 33 8.60 6.73 -8.30
N ARG A 34 8.58 5.53 -8.90
CA ARG A 34 8.69 5.33 -10.36
C ARG A 34 7.34 5.31 -11.07
N ALA A 35 6.24 5.61 -10.37
CA ALA A 35 4.87 5.47 -10.88
C ALA A 35 4.59 4.07 -11.46
N GLN A 36 5.16 3.03 -10.85
CA GLN A 36 4.97 1.66 -11.30
C GLN A 36 3.52 1.20 -11.08
N VAL A 37 2.89 0.69 -12.13
CA VAL A 37 1.55 0.11 -12.09
C VAL A 37 1.66 -1.40 -11.88
N GLY A 38 1.03 -1.91 -10.83
CA GLY A 38 1.00 -3.35 -10.50
C GLY A 38 -0.23 -4.08 -11.03
N VAL A 39 -1.07 -3.41 -11.83
CA VAL A 39 -2.25 -4.00 -12.45
C VAL A 39 -1.81 -4.77 -13.70
N GLY A 40 -2.32 -5.98 -13.86
CA GLY A 40 -2.09 -6.83 -15.02
C GLY A 40 -3.33 -7.69 -15.32
N GLU A 41 -3.25 -8.47 -16.39
CA GLU A 41 -4.31 -9.41 -16.76
C GLU A 41 -4.55 -10.44 -15.66
N LEU A 42 -5.80 -10.86 -15.51
CA LEU A 42 -6.18 -11.88 -14.55
C LEU A 42 -5.59 -13.22 -15.01
N SER A 43 -4.86 -13.87 -14.11
CA SER A 43 -4.26 -15.18 -14.32
C SER A 43 -4.60 -16.10 -13.13
N GLY A 44 -4.35 -17.39 -13.28
CA GLY A 44 -4.67 -18.40 -12.25
C GLY A 44 -5.93 -19.20 -12.51
N PHE A 45 -6.75 -18.81 -13.50
CA PHE A 45 -7.82 -19.63 -14.06
C PHE A 45 -8.18 -19.17 -15.49
N PRO A 46 -8.81 -20.04 -16.31
CA PRO A 46 -9.29 -19.67 -17.64
C PRO A 46 -10.41 -18.62 -17.57
N LEU A 47 -10.36 -17.58 -18.41
CA LEU A 47 -11.30 -16.46 -18.35
C LEU A 47 -12.62 -16.73 -19.08
N GLU A 48 -12.69 -17.81 -19.87
CA GLU A 48 -13.84 -18.20 -20.69
C GLU A 48 -15.07 -18.54 -19.83
N ASP A 49 -14.86 -18.81 -18.54
CA ASP A 49 -15.90 -19.11 -17.55
C ASP A 49 -16.41 -17.89 -16.76
N LEU A 50 -15.89 -16.66 -17.01
CA LEU A 50 -16.48 -15.44 -16.46
C LEU A 50 -17.79 -15.11 -17.22
N LYS A 51 -18.92 -15.31 -16.55
CA LYS A 51 -20.25 -14.83 -16.99
C LYS A 51 -20.48 -13.37 -16.64
#